data_AF-A0A7C1AI11-F1
#
_entry.id   AF-A0A7C1AI11-F1
#
_cell.length_a   1.000
_cell.length_b   1.000
_cell.length_c   1.000
_cell.angle_alpha   90.00
_cell.angle_beta   90.00
_cell.angle_gamma   90.00
#
_symmetry.space_group_name_H-M   'P 1'
#
loop_
_entity.id
_entity.type
_entity.pdbx_description
1 polymer ?
#
loop_
_entity_poly.entity_id
_entity_poly.type
_entity_poly.pdbx_seq_one_letter_code
_entity_poly.pdbx_strand_id
1 'polypeptide(L)'
;MRVRDEIEAISGLSINGLIGNANLMDETVADHIYRGYDFVARLSEASGLPLIFITAAVELLPELDINFFSCPVLPIEKQLGMPWEKAVKIGE
;
A
#
# COMPACT_ATOMS: atom_id res chain seq x y z
N MET A 1 -18.35 -5.86 8.51
CA MET A 1 -18.26 -4.66 7.64
C MET A 1 -18.73 -5.13 6.28
N ARG A 2 -19.75 -4.50 5.66
CA ARG A 2 -20.40 -5.06 4.46
C ARG A 2 -19.41 -5.58 3.40
N VAL A 3 -18.43 -4.75 3.01
CA VAL A 3 -17.44 -5.10 1.99
C VAL A 3 -16.57 -6.29 2.41
N ARG A 4 -16.10 -6.34 3.66
CA ARG A 4 -15.32 -7.48 4.17
C ARG A 4 -16.14 -8.76 4.09
N ASP A 5 -17.36 -8.70 4.62
CA ASP A 5 -18.23 -9.87 4.75
C ASP A 5 -18.60 -10.42 3.35
N GLU A 6 -18.79 -9.55 2.36
CA GLU A 6 -19.00 -9.91 0.94
C GLU A 6 -17.74 -10.53 0.29
N ILE A 7 -16.55 -9.98 0.53
CA ILE A 7 -15.29 -10.53 0.01
C ILE A 7 -15.04 -11.93 0.59
N GLU A 8 -15.20 -12.12 1.89
CA GLU A 8 -15.01 -13.42 2.54
C GLU A 8 -16.01 -14.46 2.02
N ALA A 9 -17.27 -14.06 1.80
CA ALA A 9 -18.31 -14.95 1.27
C ALA A 9 -18.02 -15.42 -0.17
N ILE A 10 -17.50 -14.55 -1.03
CA ILE A 10 -17.21 -14.88 -2.44
C ILE A 10 -15.87 -15.62 -2.57
N SER A 11 -14.85 -15.21 -1.82
CA SER A 11 -13.51 -15.79 -1.91
C SER A 11 -13.38 -17.12 -1.14
N GLY A 12 -14.21 -17.34 -0.12
CA GLY A 12 -14.07 -18.46 0.82
C GLY A 12 -12.85 -18.33 1.75
N LEU A 13 -12.21 -17.16 1.79
CA LEU A 13 -11.04 -16.87 2.61
C LEU A 13 -11.39 -15.86 3.69
N SER A 14 -10.86 -16.05 4.90
CA SER A 14 -10.96 -15.05 5.96
C SER A 14 -9.93 -13.94 5.77
N ILE A 15 -10.37 -12.69 5.92
CA ILE A 15 -9.51 -11.52 5.93
C ILE A 15 -8.92 -11.38 7.33
N ASN A 16 -7.59 -11.43 7.41
CA ASN A 16 -6.85 -11.40 8.68
C ASN A 16 -6.02 -10.12 8.90
N GLY A 17 -6.03 -9.20 7.94
CA GLY A 17 -5.25 -7.98 8.01
C GLY A 17 -5.49 -7.07 6.81
N LEU A 18 -4.91 -5.88 6.88
CA LEU A 18 -4.98 -4.85 5.86
C LEU A 18 -3.57 -4.51 5.36
N ILE A 19 -3.47 -4.23 4.07
CA ILE A 19 -2.27 -3.68 3.44
C ILE A 19 -2.66 -2.36 2.77
N GLY A 20 -1.96 -1.29 3.08
CA GLY A 20 -2.13 -0.02 2.37
C GLY A 20 -1.38 -0.05 1.05
N ASN A 21 -2.02 -0.55 -0.02
CA ASN A 21 -1.41 -0.63 -1.34
C ASN A 21 -1.54 0.72 -2.08
N ALA A 22 -0.49 1.53 -2.04
CA ALA A 22 -0.42 2.78 -2.78
C ALA A 22 -0.39 2.55 -4.30
N ASN A 23 -0.96 3.50 -5.03
CA ASN A 23 -0.77 3.57 -6.47
C ASN A 23 0.69 3.94 -6.80
N LEU A 24 1.20 3.45 -7.93
CA LEU A 24 2.61 3.63 -8.32
C LEU A 24 2.77 4.46 -9.60
N MET A 25 1.72 5.16 -10.04
CA MET A 25 1.79 6.05 -11.19
C MET A 25 2.36 7.42 -10.81
N ASP A 26 2.85 8.14 -11.81
CA ASP A 26 3.67 9.35 -11.67
C ASP A 26 2.94 10.53 -10.99
N GLU A 27 1.62 10.52 -10.92
CA GLU A 27 0.82 11.51 -10.15
C GLU A 27 0.82 11.23 -8.64
N THR A 28 1.40 10.11 -8.21
CA THR A 28 1.46 9.72 -6.80
C THR A 28 2.69 10.36 -6.15
N VAL A 29 2.47 11.20 -5.15
CA VAL A 29 3.53 11.92 -4.42
C VAL A 29 3.55 11.48 -2.95
N ALA A 30 4.60 11.85 -2.20
CA ALA A 30 4.75 11.47 -0.80
C ALA A 30 3.51 11.82 0.07
N ASP A 31 2.87 12.98 -0.14
CA ASP A 31 1.63 13.36 0.54
C ASP A 31 0.49 12.33 0.36
N HIS A 32 0.37 11.74 -0.84
CA HIS A 32 -0.62 10.69 -1.09
C HIS A 32 -0.34 9.43 -0.25
N ILE A 33 0.93 9.11 0.02
CA ILE A 33 1.31 7.99 0.90
C ILE A 33 0.88 8.28 2.35
N TYR A 34 1.17 9.47 2.87
CA TYR A 34 0.76 9.86 4.24
C TYR A 34 -0.76 9.85 4.40
N ARG A 35 -1.50 10.42 3.43
CA ARG A 35 -2.96 10.45 3.45
C ARG A 35 -3.57 9.05 3.32
N GLY A 36 -2.98 8.20 2.48
CA GLY A 36 -3.38 6.80 2.35
C GLY A 36 -3.16 6.01 3.65
N TYR A 37 -2.02 6.22 4.30
CA TYR A 37 -1.72 5.64 5.60
C TYR A 37 -2.72 6.07 6.68
N ASP A 38 -3.02 7.38 6.81
CA ASP A 38 -4.01 7.85 7.79
C ASP A 38 -5.39 7.21 7.59
N PHE A 39 -5.82 7.09 6.33
CA PHE A 39 -7.07 6.41 6.01
C PHE A 39 -7.06 4.93 6.44
N VAL A 40 -6.01 4.18 6.07
CA VAL A 40 -5.92 2.75 6.38
C VAL A 40 -5.70 2.50 7.88
N ALA A 41 -4.98 3.37 8.59
CA ALA A 41 -4.80 3.29 10.03
C ALA A 41 -6.14 3.44 10.77
N ARG A 42 -6.97 4.42 10.36
CA ARG A 42 -8.33 4.57 10.91
C ARG A 42 -9.24 3.39 10.55
N LEU A 43 -9.11 2.83 9.34
CA LEU A 43 -9.84 1.62 8.96
C LEU A 43 -9.40 0.40 9.78
N SER A 44 -8.10 0.25 10.05
CA SER A 44 -7.54 -0.79 10.90
C SER A 44 -8.14 -0.73 12.31
N GLU A 45 -8.15 0.46 12.92
CA GLU A 45 -8.77 0.68 14.22
C GLU A 45 -10.27 0.37 14.21
N ALA A 46 -11.02 0.90 13.24
CA ALA A 46 -12.47 0.72 13.16
C ALA A 46 -12.90 -0.74 12.87
N SER A 47 -12.05 -1.51 12.17
CA SER A 47 -12.35 -2.90 11.79
C SER A 47 -11.80 -3.94 12.75
N GLY A 48 -10.85 -3.56 13.61
CA GLY A 48 -10.09 -4.49 14.46
C GLY A 48 -9.10 -5.37 13.68
N LEU A 49 -8.87 -5.10 12.39
CA LEU A 49 -7.91 -5.84 11.58
C LEU A 49 -6.55 -5.15 11.63
N PRO A 50 -5.44 -5.88 11.83
CA PRO A 50 -4.12 -5.28 11.87
C PRO A 50 -3.70 -4.71 10.51
N LEU A 51 -3.14 -3.49 10.50
CA LEU A 51 -2.41 -2.95 9.36
C LEU A 51 -1.01 -3.59 9.31
N ILE A 52 -0.79 -4.45 8.32
CA ILE A 52 0.44 -5.26 8.23
C ILE A 52 1.61 -4.44 7.68
N PHE A 53 1.39 -3.71 6.59
CA PHE A 53 2.34 -2.76 6.00
C PHE A 53 1.62 -1.82 5.02
N ILE A 54 2.31 -0.76 4.62
CA ILE A 54 1.95 0.05 3.45
C ILE A 54 2.99 -0.13 2.35
N THR A 55 2.61 0.15 1.10
CA THR A 55 3.55 0.18 -0.03
C THR A 55 3.92 1.61 -0.38
N ALA A 56 5.13 1.79 -0.91
CA ALA A 56 5.57 3.04 -1.52
C ALA A 56 6.47 2.72 -2.73
N ALA A 57 6.39 3.54 -3.77
CA ALA A 57 7.34 3.47 -4.88
C ALA A 57 8.76 3.76 -4.36
N VAL A 58 9.77 3.03 -4.84
CA VAL A 58 11.17 3.23 -4.41
C VAL A 58 11.61 4.69 -4.56
N GLU A 59 11.14 5.34 -5.62
CA GLU A 59 11.43 6.72 -5.97
C GLU A 59 10.91 7.72 -4.93
N LEU A 60 9.85 7.37 -4.19
CA LEU A 60 9.26 8.22 -3.15
C LEU A 60 9.91 8.01 -1.78
N LEU A 61 10.65 6.92 -1.55
CA LEU A 61 11.24 6.62 -0.23
C LEU A 61 12.12 7.76 0.32
N PRO A 62 12.94 8.48 -0.47
CA PRO A 62 13.75 9.59 0.05
C PRO A 62 12.92 10.75 0.61
N GLU A 63 11.65 10.86 0.22
CA GLU A 63 10.72 11.91 0.67
C GLU A 63 9.88 11.49 1.88
N LEU A 64 9.99 10.23 2.31
CA LEU A 64 9.21 9.67 3.41
C LEU A 64 10.03 9.61 4.70
N ASP A 65 9.44 10.09 5.80
CA ASP A 65 9.91 9.76 7.14
C ASP A 65 9.35 8.38 7.53
N ILE A 66 10.17 7.35 7.37
CA ILE A 66 9.76 5.97 7.65
C ILE A 66 9.34 5.78 9.12
N ASN A 67 9.84 6.60 10.05
CA ASN A 67 9.50 6.51 11.47
C ASN A 67 8.10 7.08 11.78
N PHE A 68 7.49 7.78 10.83
CA PHE A 68 6.12 8.25 10.97
C PHE A 68 5.09 7.10 10.96
N PHE A 69 5.40 6.01 10.27
CA PHE A 69 4.48 4.89 10.10
C PHE A 69 4.59 3.89 11.26
N SER A 70 3.44 3.48 11.78
CA SER A 70 3.35 2.45 12.85
C SER A 70 3.57 1.03 12.33
N CYS A 71 3.58 0.85 11.01
CA CYS A 71 3.80 -0.42 10.32
C CYS A 71 4.97 -0.30 9.33
N PRO A 72 5.57 -1.43 8.90
CA PRO A 72 6.58 -1.43 7.84
C PRO A 72 6.10 -0.72 6.56
N VAL A 73 7.05 -0.10 5.87
CA VAL A 73 6.89 0.39 4.49
C VAL A 73 7.56 -0.62 3.57
N LEU A 74 6.78 -1.26 2.69
CA LEU A 74 7.27 -2.16 1.66
C LEU A 74 7.60 -1.35 0.40
N PRO A 75 8.88 -1.20 0.05
CA PRO A 75 9.27 -0.53 -1.18
C PRO A 75 8.90 -1.38 -2.40
N ILE A 76 8.31 -0.77 -3.43
CA ILE A 76 7.92 -1.43 -4.67
C ILE A 76 8.62 -0.77 -5.86
N GLU A 77 9.28 -1.59 -6.68
CA GLU A 77 9.83 -1.18 -7.98
C GLU A 77 8.76 -1.34 -9.07
N LYS A 78 8.54 -0.29 -9.86
CA LYS A 78 7.59 -0.32 -10.98
C LYS A 78 8.15 -1.18 -12.14
N GLN A 79 7.68 -2.43 -12.23
CA GLN A 79 8.02 -3.36 -13.30
C GLN A 79 7.15 -3.18 -14.55
N LEU A 80 5.87 -2.86 -14.34
CA LEU A 80 4.91 -2.62 -15.41
C LEU A 80 4.73 -1.11 -15.57
N GLY A 81 5.19 -0.60 -16.71
CA GLY A 81 5.00 0.79 -17.12
C GLY A 81 4.30 0.87 -18.47
N MET A 82 4.10 2.09 -18.93
CA MET A 82 3.63 2.35 -20.30
C MET A 82 4.64 1.80 -21.32
N PRO A 83 4.24 1.51 -22.57
CA PRO A 83 5.13 0.89 -23.57
C PRO A 83 6.42 1.67 -23.87
N TRP A 84 6.45 2.96 -23.54
CA TRP A 84 7.62 3.85 -23.72
C TRP A 84 8.48 3.98 -22.47
N GLU A 85 8.06 3.44 -21.32
CA GLU A 85 8.82 3.45 -20.09
C GLU A 85 9.76 2.23 -20.03
N LYS A 86 10.96 2.42 -19.47
CA LYS A 86 11.87 1.31 -19.21
C LYS A 86 11.45 0.63 -17.90
N ALA A 87 11.12 -0.66 -17.96
CA ALA A 87 10.97 -1.47 -16.76
C ALA A 87 12.28 -1.51 -15.95
N VAL A 88 12.16 -1.53 -14.63
CA VAL A 88 13.30 -1.71 -13.72
C VAL A 88 13.86 -3.13 -13.89
N LYS A 89 15.19 -3.30 -13.88
CA LYS A 89 15.80 -4.63 -13.94
C LYS A 89 15.67 -5.33 -12.60
N ILE A 90 15.18 -6.57 -12.59
CA ILE A 90 15.07 -7.38 -11.37
C ILE A 90 16.39 -8.11 -11.12
N GLY A 91 17.01 -7.90 -9.95
CA GLY A 91 18.09 -8.75 -9.42
C GLY A 91 19.53 -8.32 -9.72
N GLU A 92 19.79 -7.03 -9.92
CA GLU A 92 21.15 -6.45 -9.93
C GLU A 92 21.56 -5.92 -8.55
#